data_AF-A0A528IPV2-F1
#
_entry.id   AF-A0A528IPV2-F1
#
_cell.length_a   1.000
_cell.length_b   1.000
_cell.length_c   1.000
_cell.angle_alpha   90.00
_cell.angle_beta   90.00
_cell.angle_gamma   90.00
#
_symmetry.space_group_name_H-M   'P 1'
#
loop_
_entity.id
_entity.type
_entity.pdbx_description
1 polymer ?
#
loop_
_entity_poly.entity_id
_entity_poly.type
_entity_poly.pdbx_seq_one_letter_code
_entity_poly.pdbx_strand_id
1 'polypeptide(L)'
;TFQMVHFLSGRRMPIFTNSFPIAEHLLKHSKNTVMLSGGTIYREQNIILSPFENDVTRNFYARRMFMGAQGLGPLGLMEGDPLLI
;
A
#
# COMPACT_ATOMS: atom_id res chain seq x y z
N THR A 1 -0.40 8.41 -0.02
CA THR A 1 -1.80 8.07 -0.38
C THR A 1 -2.77 7.99 0.81
N PHE A 2 -2.35 8.30 2.05
CA PHE A 2 -3.17 8.10 3.27
C PHE A 2 -4.59 8.69 3.20
N GLN A 3 -4.79 9.85 2.59
CA GLN A 3 -6.10 10.53 2.50
C GLN A 3 -7.23 9.67 1.89
N MET A 4 -6.90 8.61 1.14
CA MET A 4 -7.89 7.67 0.60
C MET A 4 -8.70 6.95 1.68
N VAL A 5 -8.15 6.76 2.89
CA VAL A 5 -8.81 5.98 3.95
C VAL A 5 -10.19 6.52 4.30
N HIS A 6 -10.38 7.84 4.26
CA HIS A 6 -11.67 8.49 4.55
C HIS A 6 -12.79 8.05 3.60
N PHE A 7 -12.46 7.75 2.34
CA PHE A 7 -13.41 7.26 1.34
C PHE A 7 -13.54 5.73 1.32
N LEU A 8 -12.50 5.02 1.77
CA LEU A 8 -12.47 3.56 1.80
C LEU A 8 -13.14 2.99 3.05
N SER A 9 -13.10 3.69 4.19
CA SER A 9 -13.66 3.21 5.45
C SER A 9 -15.17 2.95 5.40
N GLY A 10 -15.92 3.71 4.60
CA GLY A 10 -17.36 3.51 4.38
C GLY A 10 -17.71 2.37 3.42
N ARG A 11 -16.72 1.71 2.82
CA ARG A 11 -16.91 0.62 1.84
C ARG A 11 -16.67 -0.74 2.49
N ARG A 12 -17.01 -1.80 1.75
CA ARG A 12 -16.66 -3.19 2.08
C ARG A 12 -16.03 -3.85 0.87
N MET A 13 -14.72 -3.94 0.88
CA MET A 13 -13.94 -4.49 -0.21
C MET A 13 -12.61 -5.06 0.31
N PRO A 14 -11.99 -5.98 -0.45
CA PRO A 14 -10.60 -6.36 -0.22
C PRO A 14 -9.67 -5.21 -0.58
N ILE A 15 -8.70 -4.93 0.29
CA ILE A 15 -7.67 -3.91 0.10
C ILE A 15 -6.33 -4.55 0.41
N PHE A 16 -5.43 -4.56 -0.57
CA PHE A 16 -4.04 -4.92 -0.39
C PHE A 16 -3.21 -3.63 -0.18
N THR A 17 -2.38 -3.57 0.86
CA THR A 17 -1.56 -2.39 1.17
C THR A 17 -0.22 -2.77 1.78
N ASN A 18 0.84 -2.09 1.36
CA ASN A 18 2.16 -2.12 2.00
C ASN A 18 2.36 -0.93 2.98
N SER A 19 1.36 -0.06 3.15
CA SER A 19 1.42 1.08 4.07
C SER A 19 0.84 0.70 5.44
N PHE A 20 1.66 0.79 6.49
CA PHE A 20 1.25 0.49 7.86
C PHE A 20 0.15 1.45 8.37
N PRO A 21 0.26 2.79 8.21
CA PRO A 21 -0.79 3.72 8.65
C PRO A 21 -2.14 3.47 7.98
N ILE A 22 -2.14 3.11 6.69
CA ILE A 22 -3.38 2.77 5.97
C ILE A 22 -4.00 1.50 6.54
N ALA A 23 -3.19 0.45 6.74
CA ALA A 23 -3.66 -0.79 7.33
C ALA A 23 -4.24 -0.58 8.73
N GLU A 24 -3.49 0.12 9.58
CA GLU A 24 -3.87 0.40 10.96
C GLU A 24 -5.18 1.19 11.05
N HIS A 25 -5.33 2.24 10.23
CA HIS A 25 -6.56 3.02 10.18
C HIS A 25 -7.76 2.19 9.71
N LEU A 26 -7.61 1.43 8.62
CA LEU A 26 -8.69 0.62 8.06
C LEU A 26 -9.12 -0.50 9.01
N LEU A 27 -8.19 -1.08 9.76
CA LEU A 27 -8.51 -2.09 10.79
C LEU A 27 -9.32 -1.49 11.94
N LYS A 28 -9.02 -0.26 12.36
CA LYS A 28 -9.72 0.42 13.46
C LYS A 28 -11.08 0.99 13.06
N HIS A 29 -11.23 1.42 11.81
CA HIS A 29 -12.33 2.29 11.39
C HIS A 29 -13.19 1.75 10.24
N SER A 30 -12.96 0.51 9.78
CA SER A 30 -13.72 -0.05 8.66
C SER A 30 -14.04 -1.54 8.84
N LYS A 31 -14.90 -2.06 7.96
CA LYS A 31 -15.19 -3.50 7.84
C LYS A 31 -14.54 -4.11 6.59
N ASN A 32 -13.53 -3.45 6.03
CA ASN A 32 -12.82 -3.94 4.85
C ASN A 32 -11.95 -5.15 5.22
N THR A 33 -11.76 -6.05 4.27
CA THR A 33 -10.76 -7.11 4.38
C THR A 33 -9.42 -6.50 3.97
N VAL A 34 -8.49 -6.39 4.92
CA VAL A 34 -7.16 -5.81 4.68
C VAL A 34 -6.14 -6.93 4.54
N MET A 35 -5.48 -6.98 3.39
CA MET A 35 -4.33 -7.84 3.10
C MET A 35 -3.06 -6.98 3.07
N LEU A 36 -1.95 -7.55 3.52
CA LEU A 36 -0.65 -6.90 3.57
C LEU A 36 0.31 -7.67 2.67
N SER A 37 1.32 -6.98 2.12
CA SER A 37 2.47 -7.62 1.46
C SER A 37 3.14 -8.66 2.36
N GLY A 38 3.13 -8.41 3.68
CA GLY A 38 3.85 -9.23 4.66
C GLY A 38 5.32 -8.83 4.75
N GLY A 39 6.08 -9.49 5.63
CA GLY A 39 7.50 -9.20 5.86
C GLY A 39 7.77 -8.26 7.03
N THR A 40 8.75 -7.36 6.86
CA THR A 40 9.30 -6.51 7.93
C THR A 40 8.62 -5.14 7.94
N ILE A 41 8.31 -4.64 9.14
CA ILE A 41 7.80 -3.28 9.34
C ILE A 41 8.98 -2.31 9.47
N TYR A 42 9.09 -1.37 8.54
CA TYR A 42 10.06 -0.28 8.56
C TYR A 42 9.39 0.95 9.16
N ARG A 43 9.71 1.23 10.43
CA ARG A 43 9.02 2.26 11.22
C ARG A 43 9.27 3.68 10.69
N GLU A 44 10.49 3.98 10.26
CA GLU A 44 10.85 5.31 9.76
C GLU A 44 10.05 5.67 8.49
N GLN A 45 9.92 4.72 7.56
CA GLN A 45 9.16 4.89 6.32
C GLN A 45 7.66 4.59 6.48
N ASN A 46 7.25 4.00 7.62
CA ASN A 46 5.87 3.56 7.88
C ASN A 46 5.34 2.55 6.84
N ILE A 47 6.20 1.66 6.35
CA ILE A 47 5.87 0.62 5.35
C ILE A 47 6.07 -0.79 5.89
N ILE A 48 5.43 -1.73 5.20
CA ILE A 48 5.54 -3.17 5.38
C ILE A 48 6.14 -3.71 4.09
N LEU A 49 7.34 -4.28 4.16
CA LEU A 49 8.06 -4.74 2.98
C LEU A 49 8.45 -6.21 3.13
N SER A 50 8.10 -7.00 2.12
CA SER A 50 8.46 -8.41 2.06
C SER A 50 9.92 -8.54 1.61
N PRO A 51 10.76 -9.28 2.34
CA PRO A 51 12.15 -9.53 1.93
C PRO A 51 12.25 -10.57 0.80
N PHE A 52 11.13 -11.14 0.34
CA PHE A 52 11.12 -12.20 -0.66
C PHE A 52 10.85 -11.64 -2.05
N GLU A 53 11.65 -12.03 -3.05
CA GLU A 53 11.48 -11.62 -4.46
C GLU A 53 10.12 -12.02 -5.05
N ASN A 54 9.50 -13.07 -4.50
CA ASN A 54 8.13 -13.50 -4.79
C ASN A 54 7.15 -12.91 -3.76
N ASP A 55 7.16 -11.59 -3.60
CA ASP A 55 6.16 -10.92 -2.77
C ASP A 55 4.75 -11.22 -3.32
N VAL A 56 3.79 -11.40 -2.42
CA VAL A 56 2.40 -11.81 -2.72
C VAL A 56 1.77 -10.86 -3.74
N THR A 57 2.26 -9.63 -3.79
CA THR A 57 1.95 -8.57 -4.75
C THR A 57 2.00 -9.04 -6.21
N ARG A 58 2.97 -9.88 -6.60
CA ARG A 58 3.08 -10.41 -7.99
C ARG A 58 1.92 -11.30 -8.40
N ASN A 59 1.30 -11.96 -7.42
CA ASN A 59 0.16 -12.85 -7.63
C ASN A 59 -1.17 -12.18 -7.28
N PHE A 60 -1.16 -10.86 -7.09
CA PHE A 60 -2.33 -10.10 -6.71
C PHE A 60 -2.87 -9.30 -7.90
N TYR A 61 -4.17 -9.44 -8.15
CA TYR A 61 -4.89 -8.61 -9.11
C TYR A 61 -5.79 -7.63 -8.37
N ALA A 62 -5.71 -6.36 -8.74
CA ALA A 62 -6.60 -5.33 -8.24
C ALA A 62 -7.23 -4.57 -9.42
N ARG A 63 -8.54 -4.27 -9.31
CA ARG A 63 -9.23 -3.42 -10.28
C ARG A 63 -8.68 -1.99 -10.32
N ARG A 64 -8.10 -1.52 -9.21
CA ARG A 64 -7.54 -0.18 -9.05
C ARG A 64 -6.29 -0.25 -8.18
N MET A 65 -5.24 0.45 -8.59
CA MET A 65 -3.99 0.63 -7.86
C MET A 65 -3.80 2.13 -7.60
N PHE A 66 -3.33 2.49 -6.40
CA PHE A 66 -2.97 3.84 -6.04
C PHE A 66 -1.58 3.83 -5.42
N MET A 67 -0.72 4.73 -5.88
CA MET A 67 0.67 4.83 -5.47
C MET A 67 1.04 6.31 -5.39
N GLY A 68 1.93 6.67 -4.45
CA GLY A 68 2.56 7.99 -4.44
C GLY A 68 3.59 8.10 -5.55
N ALA A 69 3.90 9.32 -5.97
CA ALA A 69 4.98 9.59 -6.91
C ALA A 69 5.72 10.83 -6.45
N GLN A 70 7.05 10.81 -6.45
CA GLN A 70 7.84 12.03 -6.30
C GLN A 70 7.75 12.90 -7.56
N GLY A 71 7.64 12.26 -8.73
CA GLY A 71 7.47 12.96 -10.01
C GLY A 71 6.87 12.08 -11.08
N LEU A 72 6.34 12.72 -12.12
CA LEU A 72 5.90 12.10 -13.36
C LEU A 72 6.65 12.78 -14.51
N GLY A 73 7.27 11.98 -15.37
CA GLY A 73 8.00 12.47 -16.54
C GLY A 73 7.77 11.59 -17.78
N PRO A 74 8.47 11.89 -18.89
CA PRO A 74 8.35 11.11 -20.13
C PRO A 74 8.67 9.62 -19.99
N LEU A 75 9.49 9.26 -18.99
CA LEU A 75 9.85 7.88 -18.67
C LEU A 75 8.89 7.21 -17.67
N GLY A 76 7.84 7.91 -17.24
CA GLY A 76 6.84 7.43 -16.29
C GLY A 76 7.03 7.97 -14.89
N LEU A 77 6.68 7.13 -13.91
CA LEU A 77 6.69 7.45 -12.49
C LEU A 77 8.11 7.42 -11.94
N MET A 78 8.45 8.46 -11.16
CA MET A 78 9.75 8.61 -10.52
C MET A 78 9.57 8.57 -9.01
N GLU A 79 10.38 7.75 -8.34
CA GLU A 79 10.48 7.67 -6.88
C GLU A 79 11.92 7.89 -6.43
N GLY A 80 12.07 8.61 -5.31
CA GLY A 80 13.37 8.95 -4.73
C GLY A 80 13.86 7.92 -3.71
N ASP A 81 12.96 7.15 -3.11
CA ASP A 81 13.28 6.14 -2.12
C ASP A 81 13.38 4.76 -2.79
N PRO A 82 14.56 4.11 -2.78
CA PRO A 82 14.73 2.78 -3.36
C PRO A 82 13.91 1.68 -2.68
N LEU A 83 13.37 1.92 -1.49
CA LEU A 83 12.46 0.98 -0.80
C LEU A 83 10.99 1.13 -1.23
N LEU A 84 10.64 2.16 -2.01
CA LEU A 84 9.26 2.44 -2.44
C LEU A 84 8.92 1.95 -3.87
N ILE A 85 9.76 1.07 -4.43
CA ILE A 85 9.65 0.56 -5.81
C ILE A 85 8.77 -0.69 -5.89
#